data_AF-A0A2V5SH56-F1
#
_entry.id   AF-A0A2V5SH56-F1
#
_cell.length_a   1.000
_cell.length_b   1.000
_cell.length_c   1.000
_cell.angle_alpha   90.00
_cell.angle_beta   90.00
_cell.angle_gamma   90.00
#
_symmetry.space_group_name_H-M   'P 1'
#
loop_
_entity.id
_entity.type
_entity.pdbx_description
1 polymer ?
#
loop_
_entity_poly.entity_id
_entity_poly.type
_entity_poly.pdbx_seq_one_letter_code
_entity_poly.pdbx_strand_id
1 'polypeptide(L)'
;MNDSAVSPSPSWQRRRIVVIDDSLMLLNFVREILEEANYEVITAATGEEGLQVIREQKPDFVILDYILPDLKGDEVSRQLSQDEKTAQIPILYMSGFASEIQDGESQSSNVVGFLGKPFSADLLLKAVNECLPPQILDESVAMEEGTTKSESAISSEFAHVIGPEVESPEAVASSSPIWGETAVTPTHSEFGDSAFTPPEATDINPSSNIEPSPGREVFFAGDTSFFSLTWALRTIGAEKLTGVLRCFWAIQDVELFAREGKILLVTTRDADVYCSEAPITLVNVAADRVEEARTQQSETGCPLFLTLAREDLILRDAALQLAQHYGQKLFAQLWTASRVRLLFEQTTEIPEFADEVPPEEDIEHWTLAALRFVQYQNAVDKLSYDPSWIPAYTRDGFERVQKLRLTVAEAQFASQFNGSRSLAQIARNLRLDLKLARLTLFRFCAMEIVEVWPPTTSETVEHGGILKRFRRKLGLGE
;
A
#
# COMPACT_ATOMS: atom_id res chain seq x y z
N MET A 1 47.68 37.58 -17.38
CA MET A 1 46.23 37.35 -17.52
C MET A 1 46.08 36.19 -18.47
N ASN A 2 45.61 35.04 -17.99
CA ASN A 2 45.43 33.84 -18.79
C ASN A 2 44.05 33.29 -18.42
N ASP A 3 43.04 33.62 -19.22
CA ASP A 3 41.71 33.06 -19.07
C ASP A 3 41.75 31.61 -19.56
N SER A 4 41.88 30.67 -18.62
CA SER A 4 41.67 29.26 -18.91
C SER A 4 40.18 29.03 -19.13
N ALA A 5 39.78 28.83 -20.38
CA ALA A 5 38.41 28.45 -20.72
C ALA A 5 38.05 27.13 -20.01
N VAL A 6 36.99 27.18 -19.19
CA VAL A 6 36.40 25.99 -18.58
C VAL A 6 35.69 25.21 -19.66
N SER A 7 36.19 24.03 -20.00
CA SER A 7 35.49 23.07 -20.87
C SER A 7 34.21 22.58 -20.18
N PRO A 8 33.09 22.43 -20.92
CA PRO A 8 31.85 21.95 -20.32
C PRO A 8 32.02 20.51 -19.84
N SER A 9 31.68 20.26 -18.59
CA SER A 9 31.51 18.91 -18.05
C SER A 9 30.42 18.16 -18.81
N PRO A 10 30.53 16.83 -19.02
CA PRO A 10 29.53 16.06 -19.73
C PRO A 10 28.17 16.22 -19.05
N SER A 11 27.18 16.71 -19.79
CA SER A 11 25.81 16.83 -19.29
C SER A 11 25.19 15.43 -19.22
N TRP A 12 25.14 14.86 -18.02
CA TRP A 12 24.35 13.65 -17.76
C TRP A 12 22.88 13.97 -18.02
N GLN A 13 22.40 13.65 -19.22
CA GLN A 13 21.01 13.83 -19.57
C GLN A 13 20.17 12.85 -18.75
N ARG A 14 19.22 13.37 -17.98
CA ARG A 14 18.25 12.54 -17.25
C ARG A 14 17.52 11.68 -18.26
N ARG A 15 17.39 10.40 -17.97
CA ARG A 15 16.58 9.51 -18.80
C ARG A 15 15.11 9.86 -18.68
N ARG A 16 14.41 9.75 -19.78
CA ARG A 16 13.02 10.11 -19.93
C ARG A 16 12.13 8.88 -19.86
N ILE A 17 11.17 8.88 -18.95
CA ILE A 17 10.18 7.83 -18.75
C ILE A 17 8.81 8.40 -19.08
N VAL A 18 8.04 7.73 -19.95
CA VAL A 18 6.61 8.01 -20.12
C VAL A 18 5.80 7.05 -19.27
N VAL A 19 4.81 7.57 -18.54
CA VAL A 19 3.87 6.80 -17.72
C VAL A 19 2.47 6.99 -18.27
N ILE A 20 1.77 5.90 -18.60
CA ILE A 20 0.42 5.92 -19.16
C ILE A 20 -0.51 5.15 -18.21
N ASP A 21 -1.49 5.84 -17.63
CA ASP A 21 -2.42 5.30 -16.63
C ASP A 21 -3.64 6.22 -16.52
N ASP A 22 -4.85 5.69 -16.43
CA ASP A 22 -6.06 6.53 -16.34
C ASP A 22 -6.25 7.18 -14.96
N SER A 23 -5.59 6.62 -13.93
CA SER A 23 -5.53 7.20 -12.60
C SER A 23 -4.50 8.32 -12.57
N LEU A 24 -4.99 9.57 -12.66
CA LEU A 24 -4.20 10.79 -12.43
C LEU A 24 -3.41 10.74 -11.11
N MET A 25 -3.91 10.03 -10.11
CA MET A 25 -3.20 9.82 -8.84
C MET A 25 -2.02 8.86 -8.98
N LEU A 26 -2.16 7.76 -9.72
CA LEU A 26 -1.06 6.84 -9.96
C LEU A 26 0.01 7.48 -10.86
N LEU A 27 -0.40 8.26 -11.85
CA LEU A 27 0.51 9.11 -12.64
C LEU A 27 1.32 10.05 -11.75
N ASN A 28 0.69 10.73 -10.79
CA ASN A 28 1.38 11.64 -9.86
C ASN A 28 2.33 10.89 -8.90
N PHE A 29 1.89 9.75 -8.34
CA PHE A 29 2.71 8.90 -7.46
C PHE A 29 3.96 8.36 -8.16
N VAL A 30 3.79 7.79 -9.36
CA VAL A 30 4.90 7.27 -10.17
C VAL A 30 5.83 8.42 -10.59
N ARG A 31 5.29 9.61 -10.92
CA ARG A 31 6.08 10.81 -11.22
C ARG A 31 6.97 11.20 -10.03
N GLU A 32 6.39 11.39 -8.85
CA GLU A 32 7.11 11.81 -7.65
C GLU A 32 8.30 10.89 -7.33
N ILE A 33 8.06 9.57 -7.29
CA ILE A 33 9.10 8.56 -6.97
C ILE A 33 10.22 8.55 -8.02
N LEU A 34 9.89 8.64 -9.31
CA LEU A 34 10.89 8.58 -10.37
C LEU A 34 11.64 9.92 -10.54
N GLU A 35 11.02 11.06 -10.27
CA GLU A 35 11.70 12.35 -10.23
C GLU A 35 12.64 12.46 -9.01
N GLU A 36 12.28 11.94 -7.83
CA GLU A 36 13.20 11.77 -6.70
C GLU A 36 14.40 10.87 -7.07
N ALA A 37 14.16 9.82 -7.86
CA ALA A 37 15.21 8.97 -8.44
C ALA A 37 15.97 9.60 -9.64
N ASN A 38 15.76 10.89 -9.90
CA ASN A 38 16.46 11.70 -10.90
C ASN A 38 16.19 11.29 -12.37
N TYR A 39 15.01 10.72 -12.65
CA TYR A 39 14.46 10.60 -14.01
C TYR A 39 13.75 11.89 -14.45
N GLU A 40 13.56 12.06 -15.76
CA GLU A 40 12.58 12.99 -16.33
C GLU A 40 11.31 12.20 -16.61
N VAL A 41 10.16 12.64 -16.11
CA VAL A 41 8.91 11.88 -16.23
C VAL A 41 7.85 12.68 -16.98
N ILE A 42 7.22 12.04 -17.95
CA ILE A 42 6.09 12.58 -18.69
C ILE A 42 4.92 11.62 -18.51
N THR A 43 3.70 12.14 -18.35
CA THR A 43 2.52 11.34 -18.01
C THR A 43 1.42 11.54 -19.03
N ALA A 44 0.65 10.50 -19.33
CA ALA A 44 -0.54 10.53 -20.16
C ALA A 44 -1.70 9.76 -19.50
N ALA A 45 -2.93 10.26 -19.62
CA ALA A 45 -4.12 9.68 -19.00
C ALA A 45 -4.88 8.71 -19.92
N THR A 46 -4.46 8.57 -21.18
CA THR A 46 -5.10 7.73 -22.21
C THR A 46 -4.05 7.09 -23.12
N GLY A 47 -4.42 6.00 -23.79
CA GLY A 47 -3.55 5.29 -24.73
C GLY A 47 -3.17 6.16 -25.94
N GLU A 48 -4.12 6.89 -26.52
CA GLU A 48 -3.88 7.80 -27.64
C GLU A 48 -2.96 8.98 -27.26
N GLU A 49 -3.16 9.60 -26.09
CA GLU A 49 -2.25 10.63 -25.57
C GLU A 49 -0.84 10.05 -25.34
N GLY A 50 -0.74 8.86 -24.75
CA GLY A 50 0.53 8.16 -24.54
C GLY A 50 1.26 7.88 -25.85
N LEU A 51 0.56 7.39 -26.87
CA LEU A 51 1.08 7.16 -28.22
C LEU A 51 1.59 8.45 -28.87
N GLN A 52 0.86 9.57 -28.72
CA GLN A 52 1.31 10.88 -29.22
C GLN A 52 2.59 11.32 -28.49
N VAL A 53 2.58 11.33 -27.16
CA VAL A 53 3.71 11.75 -26.32
C VAL A 53 4.96 10.93 -26.63
N ILE A 54 4.85 9.60 -26.79
CA ILE A 54 6.00 8.73 -27.09
C ILE A 54 6.62 9.07 -28.46
N ARG A 55 5.79 9.31 -29.48
CA ARG A 55 6.26 9.68 -30.84
C ARG A 55 6.97 11.03 -30.87
N GLU A 56 6.49 12.00 -30.10
CA GLU A 56 7.07 13.34 -29.99
C GLU A 56 8.33 13.37 -29.13
N GLN A 57 8.28 12.76 -27.94
CA GLN A 57 9.27 12.92 -26.88
C GLN A 57 10.34 11.83 -26.84
N LYS A 58 10.13 10.70 -27.52
CA LYS A 58 11.08 9.57 -27.67
C LYS A 58 11.75 9.17 -26.34
N PRO A 59 10.96 8.68 -25.37
CA PRO A 59 11.47 8.28 -24.06
C PRO A 59 12.43 7.08 -24.14
N ASP A 60 13.27 6.94 -23.12
CA ASP A 60 14.11 5.77 -22.89
C ASP A 60 13.31 4.55 -22.36
N PHE A 61 12.12 4.80 -21.82
CA PHE A 61 11.29 3.79 -21.14
C PHE A 61 9.81 4.18 -21.14
N VAL A 62 8.92 3.18 -21.17
CA VAL A 62 7.48 3.37 -20.99
C VAL A 62 6.99 2.49 -19.84
N ILE A 63 6.21 3.07 -18.95
CA ILE A 63 5.39 2.36 -17.96
C ILE A 63 3.94 2.52 -18.42
N LEU A 64 3.22 1.43 -18.63
CA LEU A 64 1.93 1.43 -19.33
C LEU A 64 0.91 0.57 -18.58
N ASP A 65 -0.21 1.15 -18.19
CA ASP A 65 -1.33 0.38 -17.68
C ASP A 65 -1.93 -0.52 -18.77
N TYR A 66 -2.37 -1.70 -18.35
CA TYR A 66 -2.92 -2.68 -19.27
C TYR A 66 -4.39 -2.40 -19.64
N ILE A 67 -5.11 -1.70 -18.76
CA ILE A 67 -6.52 -1.32 -18.96
C ILE A 67 -6.61 0.21 -18.96
N LEU A 68 -6.75 0.82 -20.14
CA LEU A 68 -7.03 2.25 -20.29
C LEU A 68 -8.47 2.44 -20.82
N PRO A 69 -9.10 3.61 -20.63
CA PRO A 69 -10.49 3.85 -21.04
C PRO A 69 -10.72 3.85 -22.56
N ASP A 70 -9.66 4.04 -23.36
CA ASP A 70 -9.70 4.14 -24.82
C ASP A 70 -9.09 2.92 -25.53
N LEU A 71 -7.94 2.43 -25.05
CA LEU A 71 -7.18 1.32 -25.63
C LEU A 71 -6.79 0.29 -24.55
N LYS A 72 -6.46 -0.93 -24.95
CA LYS A 72 -5.75 -1.87 -24.07
C LYS A 72 -4.24 -1.70 -24.22
N GLY A 73 -3.48 -2.07 -23.19
CA GLY A 73 -2.02 -1.95 -23.18
C GLY A 73 -1.31 -2.76 -24.28
N ASP A 74 -1.89 -3.90 -24.68
CA ASP A 74 -1.41 -4.72 -25.80
C ASP A 74 -1.61 -4.05 -27.17
N GLU A 75 -2.70 -3.31 -27.37
CA GLU A 75 -2.92 -2.48 -28.56
C GLU A 75 -1.89 -1.35 -28.64
N VAL A 76 -1.63 -0.67 -27.51
CA VAL A 76 -0.64 0.41 -27.42
C VAL A 76 0.77 -0.12 -27.71
N SER A 77 1.20 -1.23 -27.09
CA SER A 77 2.53 -1.83 -27.35
C SER A 77 2.67 -2.33 -28.80
N ARG A 78 1.58 -2.85 -29.39
CA ARG A 78 1.55 -3.31 -30.78
C ARG A 78 1.72 -2.16 -31.76
N GLN A 79 1.07 -1.02 -31.52
CA GLN A 79 1.26 0.17 -32.35
C GLN A 79 2.69 0.73 -32.23
N LEU A 80 3.26 0.72 -31.01
CA LEU A 80 4.65 1.17 -30.80
C LEU A 80 5.69 0.24 -31.42
N SER A 81 5.44 -1.07 -31.47
CA SER A 81 6.33 -2.05 -32.11
C SER A 81 6.25 -2.07 -33.65
N GLN A 82 5.26 -1.41 -34.25
CA GLN A 82 5.11 -1.28 -35.70
C GLN A 82 5.83 -0.05 -36.30
N ASP A 83 6.21 0.95 -35.50
CA ASP A 83 7.03 2.09 -35.95
C ASP A 83 8.51 1.86 -35.56
N GLU A 84 9.40 1.83 -36.55
CA GLU A 84 10.85 1.63 -36.39
C GLU A 84 11.48 2.58 -35.35
N LYS A 85 10.89 3.77 -35.11
CA LYS A 85 11.40 4.76 -34.16
C LYS A 85 11.01 4.47 -32.71
N THR A 86 9.96 3.68 -32.48
CA THR A 86 9.45 3.36 -31.13
C THR A 86 9.55 1.88 -30.79
N ALA A 87 9.80 1.00 -31.78
CA ALA A 87 9.84 -0.44 -31.60
C ALA A 87 10.97 -0.96 -30.70
N GLN A 88 11.99 -0.13 -30.42
CA GLN A 88 13.06 -0.45 -29.47
C GLN A 88 12.82 0.11 -28.06
N ILE A 89 11.78 0.92 -27.84
CA ILE A 89 11.52 1.53 -26.54
C ILE A 89 10.94 0.45 -25.61
N PRO A 90 11.63 0.09 -24.52
CA PRO A 90 11.17 -0.93 -23.57
C PRO A 90 9.92 -0.49 -22.82
N ILE A 91 8.99 -1.44 -22.65
CA ILE A 91 7.69 -1.24 -21.99
C ILE A 91 7.58 -2.16 -20.75
N LEU A 92 7.27 -1.55 -19.61
CA LEU A 92 6.85 -2.22 -18.37
C LEU A 92 5.33 -2.09 -18.24
N TYR A 93 4.60 -3.20 -18.23
CA TYR A 93 3.16 -3.13 -17.96
C TYR A 93 2.86 -2.96 -16.47
N MET A 94 1.78 -2.24 -16.18
CA MET A 94 1.09 -2.26 -14.89
C MET A 94 -0.27 -2.96 -15.08
N SER A 95 -0.72 -3.74 -14.10
CA SER A 95 -1.99 -4.50 -14.19
C SER A 95 -2.51 -4.87 -12.80
N GLY A 96 -3.84 -4.90 -12.62
CA GLY A 96 -4.49 -5.26 -11.37
C GLY A 96 -4.51 -6.77 -11.09
N PHE A 97 -4.55 -7.59 -12.15
CA PHE A 97 -4.58 -9.05 -12.03
C PHE A 97 -3.75 -9.73 -13.10
N ALA A 98 -2.92 -10.70 -12.70
CA ALA A 98 -2.08 -11.48 -13.63
C ALA A 98 -2.86 -12.28 -14.70
N SER A 99 -4.19 -12.38 -14.60
CA SER A 99 -5.08 -12.95 -15.61
C SER A 99 -5.42 -11.97 -16.75
N GLU A 100 -5.39 -10.66 -16.51
CA GLU A 100 -5.66 -9.63 -17.54
C GLU A 100 -4.65 -9.78 -18.70
N ILE A 101 -3.39 -10.04 -18.32
CA ILE A 101 -2.25 -10.29 -19.22
C ILE A 101 -2.33 -11.68 -19.91
N GLN A 102 -3.15 -12.61 -19.43
CA GLN A 102 -3.24 -13.97 -20.02
C GLN A 102 -4.18 -14.04 -21.23
N ASP A 103 -5.18 -13.16 -21.32
CA ASP A 103 -6.10 -13.10 -22.48
C ASP A 103 -5.46 -12.45 -23.72
N GLY A 104 -4.33 -11.74 -23.55
CA GLY A 104 -3.54 -11.18 -24.63
C GLY A 104 -2.15 -11.81 -24.66
N GLU A 105 -1.90 -12.74 -25.59
CA GLU A 105 -0.55 -13.21 -25.86
C GLU A 105 0.37 -12.02 -26.16
N SER A 106 1.27 -11.68 -25.23
CA SER A 106 2.15 -10.52 -25.32
C SER A 106 3.24 -10.72 -26.38
N GLN A 107 2.85 -10.64 -27.66
CA GLN A 107 3.70 -10.85 -28.83
C GLN A 107 4.56 -9.61 -29.18
N SER A 108 4.36 -8.46 -28.51
CA SER A 108 5.14 -7.24 -28.74
C SER A 108 6.54 -7.39 -28.13
N SER A 109 7.58 -7.44 -28.97
CA SER A 109 8.97 -7.73 -28.56
C SER A 109 9.64 -6.69 -27.67
N ASN A 110 8.97 -5.55 -27.45
CA ASN A 110 9.43 -4.45 -26.61
C ASN A 110 8.85 -4.46 -25.19
N VAL A 111 7.93 -5.38 -24.86
CA VAL A 111 7.47 -5.58 -23.47
C VAL A 111 8.55 -6.35 -22.71
N VAL A 112 9.15 -5.71 -21.71
CA VAL A 112 10.31 -6.23 -20.97
C VAL A 112 9.97 -6.74 -19.57
N GLY A 113 8.79 -6.42 -19.04
CA GLY A 113 8.37 -6.84 -17.71
C GLY A 113 6.96 -6.42 -17.35
N PHE A 114 6.55 -6.81 -16.13
CA PHE A 114 5.22 -6.56 -15.58
C PHE A 114 5.34 -6.17 -14.10
N LEU A 115 4.54 -5.21 -13.65
CA LEU A 115 4.45 -4.72 -12.28
C LEU A 115 2.99 -4.82 -11.81
N GLY A 116 2.73 -5.72 -10.86
CA GLY A 116 1.38 -5.91 -10.32
C GLY A 116 0.94 -4.72 -9.46
N LYS A 117 -0.23 -4.14 -9.76
CA LYS A 117 -0.92 -3.20 -8.89
C LYS A 117 -1.59 -3.99 -7.74
N PRO A 118 -1.52 -3.52 -6.48
CA PRO A 118 -0.78 -2.35 -6.01
C PRO A 118 0.70 -2.65 -5.75
N PHE A 119 1.55 -1.64 -5.94
CA PHE A 119 3.00 -1.71 -5.76
C PHE A 119 3.52 -0.57 -4.88
N SER A 120 4.64 -0.80 -4.18
CA SER A 120 5.35 0.22 -3.39
C SER A 120 6.38 0.98 -4.24
N ALA A 121 6.87 2.11 -3.70
CA ALA A 121 7.97 2.86 -4.32
C ALA A 121 9.23 2.01 -4.56
N ASP A 122 9.61 1.16 -3.60
CA ASP A 122 10.76 0.27 -3.75
C ASP A 122 10.57 -0.77 -4.86
N LEU A 123 9.34 -1.30 -5.01
CA LEU A 123 9.02 -2.25 -6.08
C LEU A 123 9.01 -1.58 -7.45
N LEU A 124 8.46 -0.36 -7.55
CA LEU A 124 8.53 0.46 -8.77
C LEU A 124 9.98 0.75 -9.16
N LEU A 125 10.79 1.29 -8.24
CA LEU A 125 12.20 1.59 -8.48
C LEU A 125 13.01 0.35 -8.83
N LYS A 126 12.74 -0.78 -8.17
CA LYS A 126 13.38 -2.05 -8.50
C LYS A 126 13.01 -2.51 -9.92
N ALA A 127 11.72 -2.55 -10.25
CA ALA A 127 11.24 -2.97 -11.57
C ALA A 127 11.80 -2.09 -12.70
N VAL A 128 11.81 -0.77 -12.51
CA VAL A 128 12.44 0.17 -13.45
C VAL A 128 13.94 -0.11 -13.57
N ASN A 129 14.69 -0.27 -12.48
CA ASN A 129 16.13 -0.55 -12.54
C ASN A 129 16.48 -1.92 -13.15
N GLU A 130 15.61 -2.92 -13.04
CA GLU A 130 15.79 -4.25 -13.64
C GLU A 130 15.42 -4.27 -15.14
N CYS A 131 14.39 -3.50 -15.54
CA CYS A 131 13.88 -3.50 -16.91
C CYS A 131 14.50 -2.43 -17.82
N LEU A 132 15.04 -1.35 -17.26
CA LEU A 132 15.64 -0.23 -18.00
C LEU A 132 17.06 -0.60 -18.46
N PRO A 133 17.32 -0.79 -19.77
CA PRO A 133 18.63 -1.20 -20.27
C PRO A 133 19.71 -0.16 -19.88
N PRO A 134 20.94 -0.57 -19.51
CA PRO A 134 22.00 0.36 -19.09
C PRO A 134 22.32 1.39 -20.17
N GLN A 135 22.72 2.61 -19.77
CA GLN A 135 23.19 3.60 -20.75
C GLN A 135 24.49 3.07 -21.37
N ILE A 136 24.48 2.88 -22.69
CA ILE A 136 25.71 2.76 -23.45
C ILE A 136 26.34 4.15 -23.42
N LEU A 137 27.31 4.32 -22.53
CA LEU A 137 28.21 5.47 -22.58
C LEU A 137 29.06 5.30 -23.84
N ASP A 138 29.04 6.27 -24.74
CA ASP A 138 29.92 6.28 -25.91
C ASP A 138 31.39 6.34 -25.44
N GLU A 139 32.06 5.19 -25.38
CA GLU A 139 33.48 5.07 -24.98
C GLU A 139 34.46 5.70 -26.01
N SER A 140 33.94 6.35 -27.06
CA SER A 140 34.69 6.99 -28.14
C SER A 140 35.52 8.22 -27.73
N VAL A 141 35.48 8.61 -26.45
CA VAL A 141 36.21 9.77 -25.90
C VAL A 141 37.36 9.37 -24.95
N ALA A 142 37.51 8.09 -24.60
CA ALA A 142 38.42 7.62 -23.55
C ALA A 142 39.70 6.89 -24.04
N MET A 143 40.05 6.96 -25.32
CA MET A 143 41.22 6.27 -25.90
C MET A 143 42.24 7.18 -26.62
N GLU A 144 42.66 8.27 -25.97
CA GLU A 144 43.96 8.90 -26.27
C GLU A 144 44.68 9.35 -24.98
N GLU A 145 45.36 8.42 -24.29
CA GLU A 145 46.68 8.70 -23.66
C GLU A 145 47.41 7.44 -23.15
N GLY A 146 48.67 7.28 -23.57
CA GLY A 146 49.74 6.84 -22.66
C GLY A 146 49.91 5.36 -22.31
N THR A 147 50.42 4.53 -23.24
CA THR A 147 51.10 3.27 -22.88
C THR A 147 52.35 3.47 -22.00
N THR A 148 52.51 2.69 -20.92
CA THR A 148 53.81 2.08 -20.56
C THR A 148 53.68 0.76 -19.79
N LYS A 149 54.51 -0.20 -20.18
CA LYS A 149 54.63 -1.61 -19.77
C LYS A 149 54.95 -1.84 -18.28
N SER A 150 54.55 -3.00 -17.76
CA SER A 150 55.50 -4.00 -17.22
C SER A 150 54.89 -5.42 -17.17
N GLU A 151 55.72 -6.44 -17.38
CA GLU A 151 55.35 -7.86 -17.51
C GLU A 151 55.48 -8.65 -16.19
N SER A 152 54.73 -9.76 -16.08
CA SER A 152 55.12 -11.07 -15.50
C SER A 152 53.90 -12.00 -15.60
N ALA A 153 53.86 -13.04 -16.44
CA ALA A 153 54.36 -14.40 -16.15
C ALA A 153 53.91 -14.90 -14.75
N ILE A 154 53.30 -16.08 -14.59
CA ILE A 154 53.80 -17.42 -14.97
C ILE A 154 52.64 -18.41 -15.25
N SER A 155 52.85 -19.38 -16.15
CA SER A 155 51.95 -20.49 -16.47
C SER A 155 51.99 -21.65 -15.46
N SER A 156 50.90 -22.42 -15.35
CA SER A 156 50.94 -23.89 -15.52
C SER A 156 49.55 -24.53 -15.51
N GLU A 157 49.26 -25.35 -16.52
CA GLU A 157 48.22 -26.39 -16.47
C GLU A 157 48.61 -27.49 -15.48
N PHE A 158 47.64 -28.24 -14.94
CA PHE A 158 47.72 -29.71 -14.91
C PHE A 158 46.35 -30.33 -14.59
N ALA A 159 46.06 -31.47 -15.22
CA ALA A 159 44.88 -32.28 -14.96
C ALA A 159 45.27 -33.71 -14.55
N HIS A 160 44.28 -34.41 -13.95
CA HIS A 160 44.09 -35.86 -13.93
C HIS A 160 44.78 -36.78 -12.86
N VAL A 161 43.90 -37.33 -12.00
CA VAL A 161 43.59 -38.79 -11.87
C VAL A 161 44.29 -39.66 -10.80
N ILE A 162 43.54 -40.69 -10.37
CA ILE A 162 43.81 -41.87 -9.50
C ILE A 162 43.44 -41.74 -8.01
N GLY A 163 42.57 -42.67 -7.55
CA GLY A 163 42.42 -43.10 -6.16
C GLY A 163 42.65 -44.63 -6.03
N PRO A 164 42.81 -45.17 -4.81
CA PRO A 164 41.89 -46.22 -4.28
C PRO A 164 41.34 -45.85 -2.87
N GLU A 165 40.17 -46.34 -2.40
CA GLU A 165 39.94 -47.61 -1.64
C GLU A 165 40.76 -47.69 -0.32
N VAL A 166 40.26 -48.06 0.88
CA VAL A 166 39.09 -48.86 1.34
C VAL A 166 38.63 -48.41 2.76
N GLU A 167 37.49 -48.97 3.24
CA GLU A 167 37.10 -49.31 4.63
C GLU A 167 35.90 -48.60 5.32
N SER A 168 34.94 -49.43 5.75
CA SER A 168 33.72 -49.12 6.51
C SER A 168 33.26 -50.36 7.31
N PRO A 169 32.82 -50.20 8.58
CA PRO A 169 31.48 -50.62 9.06
C PRO A 169 30.88 -49.56 10.03
N GLU A 170 29.66 -49.57 10.58
CA GLU A 170 28.36 -50.29 10.45
C GLU A 170 27.30 -49.30 11.03
N ALA A 171 26.04 -49.12 10.61
CA ALA A 171 24.98 -49.95 10.00
C ALA A 171 24.06 -50.72 10.97
N VAL A 172 22.99 -50.07 11.45
CA VAL A 172 21.69 -50.66 11.90
C VAL A 172 20.59 -49.62 11.60
N ALA A 173 19.85 -49.71 10.47
CA ALA A 173 18.52 -50.33 10.30
C ALA A 173 17.36 -49.58 11.02
N SER A 174 16.11 -49.47 10.54
CA SER A 174 15.45 -49.68 9.22
C SER A 174 14.03 -49.02 9.32
N SER A 175 13.09 -48.98 8.36
CA SER A 175 12.89 -49.61 7.04
C SER A 175 11.88 -48.78 6.21
N SER A 176 11.49 -49.25 5.02
CA SER A 176 10.21 -48.94 4.35
C SER A 176 9.77 -50.14 3.50
N PRO A 177 8.46 -50.34 3.28
CA PRO A 177 7.98 -50.77 1.96
C PRO A 177 6.72 -49.98 1.51
N ILE A 178 6.33 -49.78 0.24
CA ILE A 178 6.48 -50.46 -1.07
C ILE A 178 5.22 -51.24 -1.56
N TRP A 179 4.49 -50.61 -2.51
CA TRP A 179 3.68 -51.12 -3.65
C TRP A 179 2.34 -51.87 -3.45
N GLY A 180 1.40 -51.65 -4.41
CA GLY A 180 0.36 -52.63 -4.79
C GLY A 180 -1.03 -52.06 -5.14
N GLU A 181 -1.50 -52.27 -6.38
CA GLU A 181 -2.86 -51.94 -6.85
C GLU A 181 -3.92 -53.00 -6.49
N THR A 182 -5.20 -52.61 -6.38
CA THR A 182 -6.33 -53.19 -7.17
C THR A 182 -7.68 -52.53 -6.83
N ALA A 183 -8.64 -52.58 -7.76
CA ALA A 183 -9.92 -51.86 -7.70
C ALA A 183 -11.12 -52.74 -7.28
N VAL A 184 -12.10 -52.15 -6.57
CA VAL A 184 -13.48 -52.68 -6.47
C VAL A 184 -14.48 -51.51 -6.35
N THR A 185 -15.55 -51.54 -7.17
CA THR A 185 -16.73 -50.64 -7.08
C THR A 185 -17.82 -51.21 -6.17
N PRO A 186 -18.71 -50.35 -5.63
CA PRO A 186 -20.13 -50.71 -5.60
C PRO A 186 -21.09 -49.58 -6.00
N THR A 187 -21.84 -49.86 -7.07
CA THR A 187 -23.28 -49.61 -7.33
C THR A 187 -24.11 -48.57 -6.54
N HIS A 188 -24.78 -47.71 -7.32
CA HIS A 188 -26.03 -46.98 -7.10
C HIS A 188 -27.00 -47.42 -5.98
N SER A 189 -27.62 -46.41 -5.32
CA SER A 189 -29.09 -46.28 -5.31
C SER A 189 -29.55 -44.82 -5.18
N GLU A 190 -30.28 -44.36 -6.20
CA GLU A 190 -31.38 -43.37 -6.25
C GLU A 190 -31.57 -42.35 -5.10
N PHE A 191 -31.62 -41.05 -5.43
CA PHE A 191 -32.73 -40.14 -5.08
C PHE A 191 -32.65 -38.78 -5.79
N GLY A 192 -33.71 -38.44 -6.56
CA GLY A 192 -34.20 -37.07 -6.75
C GLY A 192 -33.46 -36.12 -7.69
N ASP A 193 -33.97 -35.98 -8.93
CA ASP A 193 -33.71 -34.80 -9.76
C ASP A 193 -34.24 -33.52 -9.08
N SER A 194 -33.34 -32.57 -8.85
CA SER A 194 -33.67 -31.15 -8.74
C SER A 194 -32.50 -30.35 -9.29
N ALA A 195 -32.70 -29.74 -10.45
CA ALA A 195 -31.69 -28.91 -11.09
C ALA A 195 -31.47 -27.65 -10.24
N PHE A 196 -30.42 -27.67 -9.42
CA PHE A 196 -29.94 -26.47 -8.74
C PHE A 196 -29.09 -25.66 -9.73
N THR A 197 -29.75 -24.81 -10.51
CA THR A 197 -29.06 -23.69 -11.18
C THR A 197 -28.36 -22.87 -10.10
N PRO A 198 -27.04 -22.67 -10.16
CA PRO A 198 -26.40 -21.63 -9.36
C PRO A 198 -27.10 -20.30 -9.67
N PRO A 199 -27.36 -19.43 -8.67
CA PRO A 199 -27.74 -18.07 -9.00
C PRO A 199 -26.62 -17.48 -9.87
N GLU A 200 -26.98 -16.93 -11.03
CA GLU A 200 -26.04 -16.16 -11.84
C GLU A 200 -25.43 -15.10 -10.93
N ALA A 201 -24.10 -15.01 -10.94
CA ALA A 201 -23.42 -13.87 -10.36
C ALA A 201 -23.87 -12.66 -11.19
N THR A 202 -24.84 -11.91 -10.67
CA THR A 202 -25.18 -10.62 -11.24
C THR A 202 -23.97 -9.72 -11.01
N ASP A 203 -23.14 -9.60 -12.05
CA ASP A 203 -22.10 -8.58 -12.16
C ASP A 203 -22.77 -7.20 -12.12
N ILE A 204 -23.02 -6.72 -10.90
CA ILE A 204 -23.41 -5.34 -10.66
C ILE A 204 -22.15 -4.50 -10.92
N ASN A 205 -22.00 -4.15 -12.19
CA ASN A 205 -20.96 -3.27 -12.70
C ASN A 205 -20.89 -1.99 -11.83
N PRO A 206 -19.82 -1.78 -11.03
CA PRO A 206 -19.75 -0.69 -10.07
C PRO A 206 -19.29 0.63 -10.70
N SER A 207 -19.52 0.83 -12.00
CA SER A 207 -19.53 2.11 -12.71
C SER A 207 -20.74 2.99 -12.31
N SER A 208 -21.13 2.97 -11.04
CA SER A 208 -21.91 4.05 -10.47
C SER A 208 -20.98 5.26 -10.37
N ASN A 209 -21.09 6.20 -11.30
CA ASN A 209 -20.41 7.49 -11.21
C ASN A 209 -20.65 8.06 -9.82
N ILE A 210 -19.58 8.23 -9.04
CA ILE A 210 -19.60 9.07 -7.86
C ILE A 210 -19.58 10.50 -8.40
N GLU A 211 -20.76 11.00 -8.78
CA GLU A 211 -20.88 12.41 -9.09
C GLU A 211 -20.57 13.20 -7.81
N PRO A 212 -19.55 14.09 -7.82
CA PRO A 212 -19.29 14.93 -6.66
C PRO A 212 -20.51 15.77 -6.35
N SER A 213 -20.75 16.04 -5.06
CA SER A 213 -21.90 16.88 -4.67
C SER A 213 -21.83 18.20 -5.44
N PRO A 214 -22.90 18.61 -6.16
CA PRO A 214 -22.81 19.71 -7.12
C PRO A 214 -22.31 21.00 -6.45
N GLY A 215 -21.13 21.46 -6.85
CA GLY A 215 -20.44 22.62 -6.29
C GLY A 215 -19.28 22.33 -5.32
N ARG A 216 -18.95 21.06 -5.04
CA ARG A 216 -17.76 20.69 -4.25
C ARG A 216 -16.59 20.25 -5.12
N GLU A 217 -15.38 20.66 -4.71
CA GLU A 217 -14.13 20.28 -5.38
C GLU A 217 -13.58 18.98 -4.75
N VAL A 218 -13.31 17.98 -5.59
CA VAL A 218 -12.66 16.73 -5.15
C VAL A 218 -11.16 16.95 -5.06
N PHE A 219 -10.59 16.80 -3.87
CA PHE A 219 -9.15 16.98 -3.65
C PHE A 219 -8.36 15.67 -3.84
N PHE A 220 -8.89 14.55 -3.35
CA PHE A 220 -8.43 13.21 -3.71
C PHE A 220 -9.58 12.22 -3.71
N ALA A 221 -9.47 11.16 -4.51
CA ALA A 221 -10.38 10.03 -4.52
C ALA A 221 -9.66 8.75 -4.96
N GLY A 222 -10.16 7.60 -4.57
CA GLY A 222 -9.62 6.29 -4.93
C GLY A 222 -10.09 5.21 -3.96
N ASP A 223 -9.22 4.25 -3.65
CA ASP A 223 -9.54 3.20 -2.69
C ASP A 223 -8.29 2.59 -2.02
N THR A 224 -8.52 1.82 -0.96
CA THR A 224 -7.46 1.27 -0.10
C THR A 224 -6.50 0.27 -0.75
N SER A 225 -6.70 -0.14 -2.01
CA SER A 225 -5.62 -0.80 -2.76
C SER A 225 -4.50 0.18 -3.13
N PHE A 226 -4.83 1.44 -3.45
CA PHE A 226 -3.86 2.43 -3.94
C PHE A 226 -3.20 3.24 -2.82
N PHE A 227 -3.94 3.59 -1.77
CA PHE A 227 -3.42 4.37 -0.66
C PHE A 227 -4.20 4.12 0.62
N SER A 228 -3.53 4.14 1.77
CA SER A 228 -4.14 3.76 3.04
C SER A 228 -5.08 4.84 3.59
N LEU A 229 -5.99 4.44 4.49
CA LEU A 229 -6.78 5.38 5.28
C LEU A 229 -5.89 6.32 6.11
N THR A 230 -4.73 5.83 6.55
CA THR A 230 -3.76 6.60 7.33
C THR A 230 -3.08 7.66 6.46
N TRP A 231 -2.75 7.34 5.21
CA TRP A 231 -2.31 8.34 4.23
C TRP A 231 -3.38 9.42 4.05
N ALA A 232 -4.65 9.04 3.86
CA ALA A 232 -5.74 10.00 3.64
C ALA A 232 -5.90 10.96 4.83
N LEU A 233 -5.85 10.43 6.06
CA LEU A 233 -5.85 11.24 7.29
C LEU A 233 -4.60 12.15 7.38
N ARG A 234 -3.40 11.62 7.11
CA ARG A 234 -2.15 12.42 7.14
C ARG A 234 -2.20 13.57 6.12
N THR A 235 -2.72 13.33 4.92
CA THR A 235 -2.91 14.36 3.88
C THR A 235 -3.86 15.47 4.34
N ILE A 236 -4.98 15.12 4.96
CA ILE A 236 -5.91 16.09 5.56
C ILE A 236 -5.20 16.99 6.57
N GLY A 237 -4.41 16.39 7.47
CA GLY A 237 -3.67 17.12 8.51
C GLY A 237 -2.53 17.99 7.97
N ALA A 238 -1.74 17.47 7.03
CA ALA A 238 -0.57 18.15 6.46
C ALA A 238 -0.96 19.36 5.61
N GLU A 239 -1.92 19.18 4.69
CA GLU A 239 -2.44 20.23 3.80
C GLU A 239 -3.49 21.14 4.48
N LYS A 240 -3.78 20.91 5.77
CA LYS A 240 -4.77 21.66 6.57
C LYS A 240 -6.16 21.73 5.92
N LEU A 241 -6.61 20.62 5.35
CA LEU A 241 -7.84 20.58 4.56
C LEU A 241 -9.08 20.87 5.41
N THR A 242 -10.08 21.47 4.78
CA THR A 242 -11.42 21.66 5.33
C THR A 242 -12.44 21.04 4.38
N GLY A 243 -13.29 20.14 4.88
CA GLY A 243 -14.20 19.38 4.05
C GLY A 243 -14.65 18.07 4.68
N VAL A 244 -15.06 17.12 3.84
CA VAL A 244 -15.54 15.80 4.25
C VAL A 244 -14.80 14.68 3.52
N LEU A 245 -14.22 13.75 4.29
CA LEU A 245 -13.77 12.45 3.82
C LEU A 245 -14.96 11.49 3.83
N ARG A 246 -15.43 11.10 2.65
CA ARG A 246 -16.41 10.03 2.44
C ARG A 246 -15.66 8.71 2.27
N CYS A 247 -16.00 7.71 3.08
CA CYS A 247 -15.48 6.35 2.98
C CYS A 247 -16.65 5.39 2.73
N PHE A 248 -16.55 4.61 1.65
CA PHE A 248 -17.57 3.69 1.17
C PHE A 248 -17.09 2.25 1.32
N TRP A 249 -17.83 1.46 2.09
CA TRP A 249 -17.58 0.03 2.25
C TRP A 249 -18.88 -0.76 2.10
N ALA A 250 -18.90 -1.72 1.16
CA ALA A 250 -20.08 -2.48 0.72
C ALA A 250 -21.26 -1.60 0.26
N ILE A 251 -22.07 -1.10 1.20
CA ILE A 251 -23.31 -0.32 0.97
C ILE A 251 -23.37 0.91 1.92
N GLN A 252 -22.33 1.17 2.71
CA GLN A 252 -22.36 2.13 3.82
C GLN A 252 -21.41 3.30 3.60
N ASP A 253 -21.95 4.50 3.86
CA ASP A 253 -21.24 5.78 3.80
C ASP A 253 -20.79 6.18 5.21
N VAL A 254 -19.49 6.23 5.44
CA VAL A 254 -18.89 6.85 6.63
C VAL A 254 -18.37 8.23 6.25
N GLU A 255 -18.86 9.26 6.93
CA GLU A 255 -18.46 10.65 6.72
C GLU A 255 -17.56 11.10 7.89
N LEU A 256 -16.35 11.55 7.57
CA LEU A 256 -15.43 12.22 8.52
C LEU A 256 -15.32 13.69 8.13
N PHE A 257 -15.74 14.57 9.02
CA PHE A 257 -15.65 16.02 8.85
C PHE A 257 -14.33 16.54 9.41
N ALA A 258 -13.65 17.39 8.64
CA ALA A 258 -12.39 18.01 9.01
C ALA A 258 -12.39 19.52 8.75
N ARG A 259 -11.64 20.27 9.56
CA ARG A 259 -11.44 21.72 9.42
C ARG A 259 -10.01 22.09 9.78
N GLU A 260 -9.35 22.84 8.91
CA GLU A 260 -7.94 23.24 9.05
C GLU A 260 -6.99 22.06 9.38
N GLY A 261 -7.31 20.87 8.84
CA GLY A 261 -6.58 19.61 9.09
C GLY A 261 -6.89 18.92 10.42
N LYS A 262 -7.76 19.48 11.26
CA LYS A 262 -8.24 18.87 12.50
C LYS A 262 -9.51 18.06 12.23
N ILE A 263 -9.64 16.91 12.89
CA ILE A 263 -10.84 16.06 12.77
C ILE A 263 -11.91 16.59 13.73
N LEU A 264 -13.12 16.79 13.22
CA LEU A 264 -14.28 17.24 14.01
C LEU A 264 -15.08 16.04 14.52
N LEU A 265 -15.57 15.23 13.59
CA LEU A 265 -16.54 14.19 13.85
C LEU A 265 -16.48 13.11 12.76
N VAL A 266 -16.72 11.86 13.15
CA VAL A 266 -17.07 10.78 12.22
C VAL A 266 -18.49 10.34 12.49
N THR A 267 -19.28 10.18 11.44
CA THR A 267 -20.68 9.77 11.50
C THR A 267 -21.07 8.89 10.31
N THR A 268 -22.29 8.37 10.34
CA THR A 268 -22.97 7.73 9.21
C THR A 268 -24.48 7.93 9.39
N ARG A 269 -25.23 7.79 8.30
CA ARG A 269 -26.71 7.74 8.32
C ARG A 269 -27.23 6.36 8.76
N ASP A 270 -26.40 5.33 8.82
CA ASP A 270 -26.80 4.05 9.40
C ASP A 270 -26.70 4.11 10.93
N ALA A 271 -27.79 4.49 11.60
CA ALA A 271 -27.83 4.66 13.05
C ALA A 271 -27.56 3.37 13.83
N ASP A 272 -27.85 2.20 13.24
CA ASP A 272 -27.64 0.89 13.85
C ASP A 272 -26.17 0.45 13.75
N VAL A 273 -25.49 0.78 12.65
CA VAL A 273 -24.03 0.62 12.55
C VAL A 273 -23.30 1.63 13.42
N TYR A 274 -23.78 2.88 13.48
CA TYR A 274 -23.20 3.92 14.32
C TYR A 274 -23.27 3.55 15.81
N CYS A 275 -24.43 3.05 16.28
CA CYS A 275 -24.65 2.69 17.68
C CYS A 275 -25.36 1.33 17.80
N SER A 276 -24.65 0.24 17.49
CA SER A 276 -25.16 -1.13 17.57
C SER A 276 -25.40 -1.63 19.00
N GLU A 277 -24.66 -1.08 19.96
CA GLU A 277 -24.76 -1.37 21.39
C GLU A 277 -25.08 -0.07 22.11
N ALA A 278 -26.28 0.04 22.70
CA ALA A 278 -26.69 1.25 23.42
C ALA A 278 -25.84 1.45 24.68
N PRO A 279 -25.22 2.64 24.90
CA PRO A 279 -24.40 2.90 26.07
C PRO A 279 -25.27 3.08 27.32
N ILE A 280 -24.69 2.81 28.50
CA ILE A 280 -25.40 2.89 29.78
C ILE A 280 -26.03 4.27 30.05
N THR A 281 -25.50 5.34 29.46
CA THR A 281 -26.03 6.70 29.49
C THR A 281 -27.47 6.78 28.97
N LEU A 282 -27.88 5.90 28.04
CA LEU A 282 -29.24 5.87 27.48
C LEU A 282 -30.23 5.03 28.29
N VAL A 283 -29.82 4.31 29.34
CA VAL A 283 -30.69 3.38 30.09
C VAL A 283 -31.89 4.07 30.76
N ASN A 284 -31.75 5.35 31.10
CA ASN A 284 -32.82 6.17 31.69
C ASN A 284 -33.56 7.05 30.67
N VAL A 285 -33.19 7.00 29.38
CA VAL A 285 -33.86 7.73 28.31
C VAL A 285 -35.00 6.86 27.77
N ALA A 286 -36.15 7.47 27.51
CA ALA A 286 -37.31 6.75 26.99
C ALA A 286 -37.01 6.19 25.57
N ALA A 287 -37.38 4.93 25.32
CA ALA A 287 -36.96 4.21 24.13
C ALA A 287 -37.51 4.81 22.82
N ASP A 288 -38.70 5.40 22.87
CA ASP A 288 -39.31 6.18 21.79
C ASP A 288 -38.46 7.40 21.41
N ARG A 289 -37.93 8.14 22.40
CA ARG A 289 -37.03 9.29 22.16
C ARG A 289 -35.68 8.86 21.60
N VAL A 290 -35.15 7.71 22.01
CA VAL A 290 -33.93 7.15 21.40
C VAL A 290 -34.17 6.77 19.94
N GLU A 291 -35.33 6.20 19.62
CA GLU A 291 -35.69 5.80 18.24
C GLU A 291 -35.95 7.02 17.32
N GLU A 292 -36.55 8.08 17.85
CA GLU A 292 -36.71 9.37 17.17
C GLU A 292 -35.34 10.00 16.84
N ALA A 293 -34.39 9.96 17.79
CA ALA A 293 -33.03 10.42 17.55
C ALA A 293 -32.25 9.54 16.56
N ARG A 294 -32.48 8.21 16.52
CA ARG A 294 -31.95 7.32 15.47
C ARG A 294 -32.52 7.68 14.10
N THR A 295 -33.83 7.90 14.01
CA THR A 295 -34.51 8.29 12.77
C THR A 295 -33.94 9.61 12.24
N GLN A 296 -33.76 10.61 13.11
CA GLN A 296 -33.13 11.88 12.72
C GLN A 296 -31.67 11.71 12.27
N GLN A 297 -30.90 10.79 12.87
CA GLN A 297 -29.56 10.47 12.40
C GLN A 297 -29.58 9.90 10.97
N SER A 298 -30.54 9.03 10.65
CA SER A 298 -30.68 8.46 9.30
C SER A 298 -31.06 9.50 8.25
N GLU A 299 -31.85 10.51 8.62
CA GLU A 299 -32.21 11.63 7.72
C GLU A 299 -31.07 12.64 7.55
N THR A 300 -30.37 12.99 8.63
CA THR A 300 -29.48 14.17 8.67
C THR A 300 -27.98 13.86 8.74
N GLY A 301 -27.59 12.65 9.17
CA GLY A 301 -26.23 12.29 9.55
C GLY A 301 -25.79 12.82 10.92
N CYS A 302 -26.62 13.60 11.63
CA CYS A 302 -26.31 14.07 12.98
C CYS A 302 -26.31 12.90 13.98
N PRO A 303 -25.23 12.64 14.74
CA PRO A 303 -25.21 11.58 15.75
C PRO A 303 -26.36 11.69 16.75
N LEU A 304 -27.05 10.59 17.03
CA LEU A 304 -28.20 10.55 17.95
C LEU A 304 -27.91 11.17 19.32
N PHE A 305 -26.67 11.06 19.81
CA PHE A 305 -26.26 11.63 21.09
C PHE A 305 -26.35 13.16 21.12
N LEU A 306 -26.03 13.84 20.01
CA LEU A 306 -26.11 15.30 19.91
C LEU A 306 -27.58 15.75 19.88
N THR A 307 -28.45 15.02 19.17
CA THR A 307 -29.91 15.23 19.25
C THR A 307 -30.40 15.10 20.69
N LEU A 308 -30.11 13.99 21.37
CA LEU A 308 -30.56 13.75 22.74
C LEU A 308 -30.02 14.79 23.74
N ALA A 309 -28.85 15.38 23.49
CA ALA A 309 -28.33 16.49 24.30
C ALA A 309 -29.02 17.83 24.03
N ARG A 310 -29.40 18.12 22.78
CA ARG A 310 -30.18 19.33 22.42
C ARG A 310 -31.60 19.30 22.98
N GLU A 311 -32.10 18.12 23.31
CA GLU A 311 -33.41 17.88 23.96
C GLU A 311 -33.30 17.77 25.49
N ASP A 312 -32.14 18.07 26.09
CA ASP A 312 -31.86 17.95 27.52
C ASP A 312 -32.07 16.53 28.11
N LEU A 313 -32.11 15.48 27.28
CA LEU A 313 -32.31 14.08 27.70
C LEU A 313 -31.02 13.43 28.21
N ILE A 314 -29.85 13.89 27.74
CA ILE A 314 -28.53 13.51 28.26
C ILE A 314 -27.62 14.73 28.40
N LEU A 315 -26.63 14.67 29.29
CA LEU A 315 -25.66 15.75 29.49
C LEU A 315 -24.81 15.98 28.23
N ARG A 316 -24.65 17.25 27.83
CA ARG A 316 -23.88 17.65 26.63
C ARG A 316 -22.48 17.06 26.59
N ASP A 317 -21.71 17.14 27.68
CA ASP A 317 -20.34 16.59 27.72
C ASP A 317 -20.31 15.07 27.53
N ALA A 318 -21.32 14.35 28.04
CA ALA A 318 -21.46 12.92 27.81
C ALA A 318 -21.81 12.62 26.36
N ALA A 319 -22.68 13.42 25.73
CA ALA A 319 -23.02 13.28 24.32
C ALA A 319 -21.82 13.52 23.40
N LEU A 320 -21.00 14.55 23.68
CA LEU A 320 -19.77 14.82 22.93
C LEU A 320 -18.78 13.66 23.02
N GLN A 321 -18.55 13.14 24.23
CA GLN A 321 -17.68 11.97 24.44
C GLN A 321 -18.21 10.72 23.74
N LEU A 322 -19.53 10.49 23.75
CA LEU A 322 -20.15 9.37 23.05
C LEU A 322 -20.04 9.54 21.52
N ALA A 323 -20.26 10.74 20.99
CA ALA A 323 -20.12 11.01 19.56
C ALA A 323 -18.68 10.78 19.06
N GLN A 324 -17.69 11.23 19.82
CA GLN A 324 -16.26 10.94 19.55
C GLN A 324 -15.96 9.43 19.65
N HIS A 325 -16.43 8.76 20.70
CA HIS A 325 -16.20 7.33 20.94
C HIS A 325 -16.80 6.45 19.83
N TYR A 326 -18.08 6.63 19.50
CA TYR A 326 -18.75 5.82 18.47
C TYR A 326 -18.28 6.21 17.06
N GLY A 327 -17.92 7.48 16.81
CA GLY A 327 -17.26 7.90 15.57
C GLY A 327 -15.90 7.21 15.36
N GLN A 328 -15.06 7.13 16.40
CA GLN A 328 -13.80 6.38 16.36
C GLN A 328 -14.04 4.86 16.19
N LYS A 329 -15.02 4.28 16.91
CA LYS A 329 -15.42 2.87 16.78
C LYS A 329 -15.93 2.54 15.37
N LEU A 330 -16.63 3.46 14.72
CA LEU A 330 -17.09 3.35 13.34
C LEU A 330 -15.91 3.38 12.36
N PHE A 331 -15.08 4.43 12.42
CA PHE A 331 -13.93 4.57 11.51
C PHE A 331 -12.95 3.39 11.64
N ALA A 332 -12.81 2.82 12.85
CA ALA A 332 -11.98 1.64 13.10
C ALA A 332 -12.33 0.44 12.21
N GLN A 333 -13.59 0.28 11.81
CA GLN A 333 -14.05 -0.82 10.95
C GLN A 333 -13.46 -0.74 9.55
N LEU A 334 -13.18 0.48 9.06
CA LEU A 334 -12.63 0.71 7.72
C LEU A 334 -11.22 0.12 7.56
N TRP A 335 -10.37 0.13 8.59
CA TRP A 335 -9.07 -0.57 8.52
C TRP A 335 -9.21 -2.09 8.45
N THR A 336 -10.34 -2.65 8.89
CA THR A 336 -10.59 -4.10 8.87
C THR A 336 -11.25 -4.57 7.56
N ALA A 337 -12.02 -3.70 6.90
CA ALA A 337 -12.62 -3.93 5.59
C ALA A 337 -11.60 -4.31 4.50
N SER A 338 -11.96 -5.22 3.61
CA SER A 338 -11.08 -5.71 2.52
C SER A 338 -10.71 -4.62 1.52
N ARG A 339 -11.69 -3.82 1.09
CA ARG A 339 -11.51 -2.66 0.19
C ARG A 339 -12.48 -1.55 0.61
N VAL A 340 -11.96 -0.34 0.81
CA VAL A 340 -12.74 0.86 1.10
C VAL A 340 -12.48 1.87 -0.01
N ARG A 341 -13.53 2.26 -0.75
CA ARG A 341 -13.45 3.42 -1.66
C ARG A 341 -13.52 4.68 -0.82
N LEU A 342 -12.78 5.72 -1.19
CA LEU A 342 -12.69 6.93 -0.38
C LEU A 342 -12.51 8.18 -1.25
N LEU A 343 -13.03 9.31 -0.78
CA LEU A 343 -13.14 10.58 -1.49
C LEU A 343 -13.06 11.73 -0.48
N PHE A 344 -12.21 12.72 -0.70
CA PHE A 344 -12.25 13.98 0.04
C PHE A 344 -12.86 15.11 -0.79
N GLU A 345 -14.04 15.59 -0.39
CA GLU A 345 -14.67 16.79 -0.93
C GLU A 345 -14.23 18.00 -0.10
N GLN A 346 -13.52 18.97 -0.70
CA GLN A 346 -13.30 20.26 -0.06
C GLN A 346 -14.62 21.05 -0.02
N THR A 347 -14.94 21.59 1.17
CA THR A 347 -16.10 22.46 1.35
C THR A 347 -15.94 23.34 2.58
N THR A 348 -16.42 24.58 2.49
CA THR A 348 -16.57 25.49 3.63
C THR A 348 -17.87 25.24 4.41
N GLU A 349 -18.82 24.51 3.82
CA GLU A 349 -20.12 24.17 4.40
C GLU A 349 -20.00 22.87 5.24
N ILE A 350 -19.52 23.02 6.47
CA ILE A 350 -19.54 21.97 7.47
C ILE A 350 -20.89 22.01 8.23
N PRO A 351 -21.56 20.88 8.49
CA PRO A 351 -22.81 20.87 9.25
C PRO A 351 -22.65 21.40 10.67
N GLU A 352 -23.63 22.18 11.15
CA GLU A 352 -23.61 22.81 12.49
C GLU A 352 -23.38 21.80 13.64
N PHE A 353 -23.88 20.57 13.51
CA PHE A 353 -23.66 19.53 14.52
C PHE A 353 -22.20 19.04 14.62
N ALA A 354 -21.40 19.16 13.56
CA ALA A 354 -19.99 18.80 13.60
C ALA A 354 -19.17 19.89 14.31
N ASP A 355 -19.60 21.16 14.24
CA ASP A 355 -18.98 22.30 14.92
C ASP A 355 -19.24 22.32 16.44
N GLU A 356 -20.26 21.59 16.91
CA GLU A 356 -20.48 21.38 18.34
C GLU A 356 -19.41 20.51 19.00
N VAL A 357 -18.72 19.67 18.21
CA VAL A 357 -17.71 18.72 18.67
C VAL A 357 -16.33 19.40 18.70
N PRO A 358 -15.61 19.39 19.84
CA PRO A 358 -14.27 19.96 19.91
C PRO A 358 -13.33 19.29 18.90
N PRO A 359 -12.59 20.07 18.08
CA PRO A 359 -11.67 19.54 17.08
C PRO A 359 -10.49 18.80 17.74
N GLU A 360 -10.16 17.62 17.22
CA GLU A 360 -8.99 16.85 17.63
C GLU A 360 -7.74 17.40 16.94
N GLU A 361 -6.82 17.95 17.75
CA GLU A 361 -5.70 18.76 17.26
C GLU A 361 -4.56 17.97 16.61
N ASP A 362 -4.47 16.67 16.89
CA ASP A 362 -3.39 15.81 16.43
C ASP A 362 -3.95 14.55 15.77
N ILE A 363 -3.78 14.51 14.45
CA ILE A 363 -4.35 13.47 13.59
C ILE A 363 -3.70 12.11 13.81
N GLU A 364 -2.41 12.03 14.18
CA GLU A 364 -1.77 10.73 14.46
C GLU A 364 -2.25 10.15 15.79
N HIS A 365 -2.47 11.01 16.78
CA HIS A 365 -3.08 10.62 18.06
C HIS A 365 -4.52 10.12 17.89
N TRP A 366 -5.32 10.84 17.10
CA TRP A 366 -6.68 10.41 16.77
C TRP A 366 -6.68 9.08 16.02
N THR A 367 -5.79 8.91 15.04
CA THR A 367 -5.65 7.68 14.26
C THR A 367 -5.31 6.49 15.15
N LEU A 368 -4.35 6.64 16.07
CA LEU A 368 -4.02 5.60 17.05
C LEU A 368 -5.19 5.32 18.01
N ALA A 369 -5.95 6.34 18.42
CA ALA A 369 -7.13 6.17 19.27
C ALA A 369 -8.23 5.36 18.55
N ALA A 370 -8.52 5.67 17.28
CA ALA A 370 -9.46 4.91 16.46
C ALA A 370 -8.98 3.46 16.24
N LEU A 371 -7.70 3.25 15.91
CA LEU A 371 -7.10 1.91 15.75
C LEU A 371 -7.13 1.05 17.02
N ARG A 372 -7.31 1.63 18.22
CA ARG A 372 -7.51 0.86 19.47
C ARG A 372 -8.86 0.14 19.53
N PHE A 373 -9.87 0.59 18.77
CA PHE A 373 -11.18 -0.08 18.67
C PHE A 373 -11.17 -1.34 17.80
N VAL A 374 -10.14 -1.54 16.96
CA VAL A 374 -10.01 -2.76 16.17
C VAL A 374 -9.90 -3.97 17.10
N GLN A 375 -10.77 -4.96 16.89
CA GLN A 375 -10.83 -6.21 17.64
C GLN A 375 -10.30 -7.38 16.80
N TYR A 376 -9.72 -8.39 17.46
CA TYR A 376 -9.10 -9.52 16.76
C TYR A 376 -10.09 -10.30 15.89
N GLN A 377 -11.34 -10.45 16.35
CA GLN A 377 -12.41 -11.17 15.63
C GLN A 377 -12.76 -10.52 14.29
N ASN A 378 -12.68 -9.19 14.19
CA ASN A 378 -13.13 -8.44 13.02
C ASN A 378 -12.02 -8.30 11.96
N ALA A 379 -10.79 -8.66 12.30
CA ALA A 379 -9.60 -8.42 11.48
C ALA A 379 -8.73 -9.68 11.30
N VAL A 380 -9.29 -10.89 11.49
CA VAL A 380 -8.53 -12.16 11.54
C VAL A 380 -7.60 -12.31 10.33
N ASP A 381 -8.08 -12.03 9.12
CA ASP A 381 -7.31 -12.18 7.89
C ASP A 381 -6.17 -11.16 7.81
N LYS A 382 -6.43 -9.89 8.14
CA LYS A 382 -5.41 -8.82 8.22
C LYS A 382 -4.46 -8.96 9.43
N LEU A 383 -4.83 -9.76 10.43
CA LEU A 383 -4.03 -10.09 11.60
C LEU A 383 -3.24 -11.40 11.44
N SER A 384 -3.32 -12.04 10.27
CA SER A 384 -2.66 -13.32 9.97
C SER A 384 -1.14 -13.20 9.73
N TYR A 385 -0.46 -12.33 10.49
CA TYR A 385 1.00 -12.27 10.54
C TYR A 385 1.56 -13.59 11.08
N ASP A 386 2.47 -14.21 10.35
CA ASP A 386 3.23 -15.36 10.85
C ASP A 386 4.04 -14.93 12.09
N PRO A 387 3.96 -15.66 13.22
CA PRO A 387 4.68 -15.29 14.44
C PRO A 387 6.22 -15.31 14.30
N SER A 388 6.76 -15.90 13.25
CA SER A 388 8.19 -15.89 12.90
C SER A 388 8.65 -14.59 12.23
N TRP A 389 7.74 -13.78 11.70
CA TRP A 389 8.07 -12.52 11.04
C TRP A 389 8.59 -11.45 12.03
N ILE A 390 9.43 -10.57 11.50
CA ILE A 390 10.25 -9.60 12.23
C ILE A 390 9.72 -8.19 11.96
N PRO A 391 9.12 -7.51 12.96
CA PRO A 391 8.75 -6.11 12.83
C PRO A 391 9.97 -5.17 12.96
N ALA A 392 10.01 -4.15 12.11
CA ALA A 392 11.00 -3.08 12.07
C ALA A 392 10.32 -1.71 11.91
N TYR A 393 10.97 -0.64 12.36
CA TYR A 393 10.47 0.73 12.11
C TYR A 393 10.69 1.13 10.66
N THR A 394 9.71 1.82 10.07
CA THR A 394 9.88 2.53 8.80
C THR A 394 10.84 3.73 8.95
N ARG A 395 11.26 4.32 7.83
CA ARG A 395 12.23 5.44 7.77
C ARG A 395 11.92 6.59 8.75
N ASP A 396 10.65 6.99 8.83
CA ASP A 396 10.11 8.04 9.72
C ASP A 396 9.42 7.47 10.98
N GLY A 397 9.11 6.17 10.99
CA GLY A 397 8.31 5.51 12.01
C GLY A 397 8.88 5.58 13.42
N PHE A 398 10.21 5.53 13.58
CA PHE A 398 10.86 5.64 14.89
C PHE A 398 10.75 7.05 15.51
N GLU A 399 10.74 8.11 14.69
CA GLU A 399 10.53 9.47 15.19
C GLU A 399 9.06 9.76 15.45
N ARG A 400 8.16 9.20 14.62
CA ARG A 400 6.70 9.34 14.77
C ARG A 400 6.21 8.63 16.03
N VAL A 401 6.63 7.38 16.27
CA VAL A 401 6.21 6.62 17.46
C VAL A 401 6.55 7.30 18.79
N GLN A 402 7.64 8.10 18.84
CA GLN A 402 8.05 8.86 20.01
C GLN A 402 7.13 10.06 20.32
N LYS A 403 6.39 10.55 19.32
CA LYS A 403 5.47 11.70 19.45
C LYS A 403 4.08 11.26 19.92
N LEU A 404 3.73 9.97 19.78
CA LEU A 404 2.42 9.41 20.13
C LEU A 404 2.22 9.23 21.64
N ARG A 405 1.01 9.53 22.14
CA ARG A 405 0.52 9.11 23.48
C ARG A 405 0.24 7.60 23.51
N LEU A 406 1.31 6.81 23.60
CA LEU A 406 1.26 5.37 23.82
C LEU A 406 0.83 5.04 25.25
N THR A 407 0.11 3.92 25.41
CA THR A 407 -0.03 3.26 26.72
C THR A 407 1.31 2.61 27.13
N VAL A 408 1.46 2.29 28.42
CA VAL A 408 2.66 1.60 28.93
C VAL A 408 2.93 0.28 28.18
N ALA A 409 1.90 -0.48 27.84
CA ALA A 409 2.02 -1.73 27.09
C ALA A 409 2.45 -1.51 25.64
N GLU A 410 1.87 -0.52 24.95
CA GLU A 410 2.24 -0.16 23.57
C GLU A 410 3.69 0.36 23.50
N ALA A 411 4.12 1.19 24.45
CA ALA A 411 5.50 1.67 24.55
C ALA A 411 6.50 0.53 24.83
N GLN A 412 6.16 -0.40 25.73
CA GLN A 412 6.96 -1.60 25.96
C GLN A 412 7.05 -2.48 24.71
N PHE A 413 5.95 -2.66 23.97
CA PHE A 413 5.93 -3.42 22.72
C PHE A 413 6.82 -2.76 21.65
N ALA A 414 6.63 -1.46 21.42
CA ALA A 414 7.44 -0.64 20.52
C ALA A 414 8.95 -0.70 20.83
N SER A 415 9.32 -0.74 22.13
CA SER A 415 10.73 -0.83 22.55
C SER A 415 11.46 -2.11 22.10
N GLN A 416 10.73 -3.16 21.69
CA GLN A 416 11.34 -4.43 21.31
C GLN A 416 11.75 -4.50 19.84
N PHE A 417 11.24 -3.61 18.99
CA PHE A 417 11.53 -3.57 17.55
C PHE A 417 12.99 -3.15 17.33
N ASN A 418 13.76 -4.06 16.76
CA ASN A 418 15.19 -3.91 16.51
C ASN A 418 15.62 -4.58 15.19
N GLY A 419 14.67 -4.81 14.28
CA GLY A 419 14.91 -5.44 12.98
C GLY A 419 15.44 -6.89 13.04
N SER A 420 15.36 -7.57 14.18
CA SER A 420 15.87 -8.96 14.32
C SER A 420 15.03 -9.87 15.20
N ARG A 421 14.21 -9.34 16.12
CA ARG A 421 13.31 -10.17 16.94
C ARG A 421 12.01 -10.47 16.21
N SER A 422 11.61 -11.73 16.17
CA SER A 422 10.29 -12.10 15.63
C SER A 422 9.14 -11.72 16.58
N LEU A 423 7.93 -11.60 16.05
CA LEU A 423 6.72 -11.32 16.82
C LEU A 423 6.53 -12.31 17.99
N ALA A 424 6.81 -13.60 17.78
CA ALA A 424 6.77 -14.62 18.82
C ALA A 424 7.82 -14.41 19.93
N GLN A 425 9.02 -13.92 19.58
CA GLN A 425 10.05 -13.59 20.56
C GLN A 425 9.67 -12.34 21.36
N ILE A 426 9.13 -11.32 20.70
CA ILE A 426 8.62 -10.09 21.34
C ILE A 426 7.50 -10.43 22.34
N ALA A 427 6.50 -11.20 21.90
CA ALA A 427 5.41 -11.65 22.76
C ALA A 427 5.91 -12.43 23.98
N ARG A 428 6.87 -13.35 23.79
CA ARG A 428 7.50 -14.13 24.87
C ARG A 428 8.27 -13.24 25.86
N ASN A 429 9.07 -12.30 25.37
CA ASN A 429 9.87 -11.39 26.20
C ASN A 429 8.97 -10.53 27.11
N LEU A 430 7.86 -10.03 26.57
CA LEU A 430 6.91 -9.17 27.28
C LEU A 430 5.80 -9.96 28.02
N ARG A 431 5.80 -11.30 27.91
CA ARG A 431 4.76 -12.20 28.46
C ARG A 431 3.35 -11.85 27.97
N LEU A 432 3.22 -11.40 26.73
CA LEU A 432 1.96 -11.03 26.10
C LEU A 432 1.33 -12.24 25.39
N ASP A 433 0.00 -12.28 25.38
CA ASP A 433 -0.73 -13.19 24.50
C ASP A 433 -0.48 -12.84 23.02
N LEU A 434 -0.42 -13.86 22.17
CA LEU A 434 -0.06 -13.69 20.76
C LEU A 434 -1.13 -12.94 19.96
N LYS A 435 -2.41 -13.02 20.34
CA LYS A 435 -3.48 -12.22 19.71
C LYS A 435 -3.31 -10.74 20.04
N LEU A 436 -2.96 -10.43 21.28
CA LEU A 436 -2.69 -9.05 21.72
C LEU A 436 -1.41 -8.49 21.06
N ALA A 437 -0.38 -9.32 20.90
CA ALA A 437 0.84 -8.97 20.17
C ALA A 437 0.55 -8.67 18.69
N ARG A 438 -0.20 -9.55 18.00
CA ARG A 438 -0.66 -9.31 16.62
C ARG A 438 -1.50 -8.03 16.50
N LEU A 439 -2.42 -7.80 17.43
CA LEU A 439 -3.27 -6.61 17.43
C LEU A 439 -2.47 -5.32 17.63
N THR A 440 -1.49 -5.34 18.54
CA THR A 440 -0.60 -4.18 18.76
C THR A 440 0.28 -3.91 17.54
N LEU A 441 0.83 -4.98 16.94
CA LEU A 441 1.61 -4.87 15.71
C LEU A 441 0.77 -4.29 14.56
N PHE A 442 -0.45 -4.80 14.34
CA PHE A 442 -1.36 -4.31 13.31
C PHE A 442 -1.64 -2.81 13.45
N ARG A 443 -1.83 -2.29 14.66
CA ARG A 443 -2.02 -0.84 14.89
C ARG A 443 -0.82 -0.04 14.39
N PHE A 444 0.40 -0.49 14.69
CA PHE A 444 1.61 0.19 14.23
C PHE A 444 1.89 0.02 12.73
N CYS A 445 1.47 -1.09 12.12
CA CYS A 445 1.52 -1.27 10.66
C CYS A 445 0.49 -0.39 9.95
N ALA A 446 -0.75 -0.34 10.47
CA ALA A 446 -1.80 0.53 9.95
C ALA A 446 -1.45 2.03 10.12
N MET A 447 -0.71 2.40 11.16
CA MET A 447 -0.12 3.74 11.34
C MET A 447 1.05 4.04 10.38
N GLU A 448 1.52 3.07 9.58
CA GLU A 448 2.68 3.19 8.67
C GLU A 448 3.98 3.57 9.39
N ILE A 449 4.12 3.20 10.67
CA ILE A 449 5.34 3.41 11.48
C ILE A 449 6.16 2.14 11.65
N VAL A 450 5.58 0.97 11.35
CA VAL A 450 6.21 -0.34 11.45
C VAL A 450 5.90 -1.16 10.21
N GLU A 451 6.93 -1.79 9.67
CA GLU A 451 6.88 -2.77 8.59
C GLU A 451 7.26 -4.16 9.13
N VAL A 452 6.92 -5.21 8.39
CA VAL A 452 7.06 -6.60 8.87
C VAL A 452 7.65 -7.48 7.78
N TRP A 453 8.77 -8.12 8.08
CA TRP A 453 9.55 -8.93 7.14
C TRP A 453 9.54 -10.40 7.53
N PRO A 454 9.59 -11.35 6.58
CA PRO A 454 9.85 -12.75 6.90
C PRO A 454 11.23 -12.90 7.55
N PRO A 455 11.45 -13.92 8.41
CA PRO A 455 12.78 -14.17 8.96
C PRO A 455 13.75 -14.47 7.83
N THR A 456 14.78 -13.64 7.67
CA THR A 456 15.83 -13.84 6.67
C THR A 456 16.47 -15.21 6.84
N THR A 457 16.44 -16.01 5.78
CA THR A 457 17.37 -17.15 5.62
C THR A 457 18.80 -16.65 5.79
N SER A 458 19.63 -17.50 6.40
CA SER A 458 20.91 -17.08 6.98
C SER A 458 21.97 -16.67 5.96
N GLU A 459 21.97 -15.41 5.56
CA GLU A 459 23.18 -14.66 5.23
C GLU A 459 23.22 -13.37 6.04
N THR A 460 24.32 -13.15 6.76
CA THR A 460 24.52 -11.99 7.62
C THR A 460 24.82 -10.75 6.79
N VAL A 461 23.76 -10.07 6.32
CA VAL A 461 23.89 -8.69 5.85
C VAL A 461 24.04 -7.79 7.08
N GLU A 462 25.28 -7.41 7.40
CA GLU A 462 25.56 -6.35 8.37
C GLU A 462 24.99 -5.02 7.84
N HIS A 463 23.77 -4.67 8.28
CA HIS A 463 23.11 -3.42 7.90
C HIS A 463 23.86 -2.15 8.37
N GLY A 464 24.92 -2.29 9.19
CA GLY A 464 25.86 -1.22 9.54
C GLY A 464 26.96 -0.95 8.49
N GLY A 465 27.16 -1.82 7.50
CA GLY A 465 28.28 -1.72 6.55
C GLY A 465 28.05 -0.76 5.37
N ILE A 466 26.80 -0.62 4.91
CA ILE A 466 26.47 0.08 3.66
C ILE A 466 26.67 1.59 3.77
N LEU A 467 26.19 2.21 4.87
CA LEU A 467 26.38 3.64 5.16
C LEU A 467 27.86 4.05 5.20
N LYS A 468 28.75 3.15 5.65
CA LYS A 468 30.20 3.40 5.73
C LYS A 468 30.90 3.30 4.37
N ARG A 469 30.36 2.53 3.41
CA ARG A 469 30.84 2.52 2.02
C ARG A 469 30.33 3.70 1.20
N PHE A 470 29.09 4.17 1.45
CA PHE A 470 28.55 5.35 0.79
C PHE A 470 29.36 6.62 1.10
N ARG A 471 29.70 6.84 2.38
CA ARG A 471 30.51 8.01 2.81
C ARG A 471 31.92 8.07 2.21
N ARG A 472 32.48 6.94 1.75
CA ARG A 472 33.78 6.90 1.05
C ARG A 472 33.72 7.08 -0.46
N LYS A 473 32.54 6.97 -1.08
CA LYS A 473 32.36 7.13 -2.54
C LYS A 473 31.89 8.54 -2.96
N LEU A 474 31.49 9.39 -2.03
CA LEU A 474 30.91 10.71 -2.31
C LEU A 474 31.83 11.92 -2.08
N GLY A 475 33.10 11.71 -1.68
CA GLY A 475 34.12 12.78 -1.69
C GLY A 475 33.88 14.01 -0.80
N LEU A 476 32.88 13.98 0.09
CA LEU A 476 32.55 15.06 1.02
C LEU A 476 33.35 14.88 2.31
N GLY A 477 34.32 15.76 2.52
CA GLY A 477 35.14 15.84 3.73
C GLY A 477 34.40 16.50 4.90
N GLU A 478 34.69 15.98 6.09
CA GLU A 478 34.32 16.38 7.48
C GLU A 478 33.02 17.17 7.69
#